data_AF-A0A1Q6EM39-F1
#
_entry.id   AF-A0A1Q6EM39-F1
#
_cell.length_a   1.000
_cell.length_b   1.000
_cell.length_c   1.000
_cell.angle_alpha   90.00
_cell.angle_beta   90.00
_cell.angle_gamma   90.00
#
_symmetry.space_group_name_H-M   'P 1'
#
loop_
_entity.id
_entity.type
_entity.pdbx_description
1 polymer ?
#
loop_
_entity_poly.entity_id
_entity_poly.type
_entity_poly.pdbx_seq_one_letter_code
_entity_poly.pdbx_strand_id
1 'polypeptide(L)'
;MREREQTALPPVFAAACVWGRRDAVKVTLERIGALGGGDLSAIETTEGMLPSVLGPVPIPQPRTIDSRELEGTADRVKAVVRVPQSRRGELALRLRSASARHVAAREPGELRFQLDPKERI
;
A
#
# COMPACT_ATOMS: atom_id res chain seq x y z
N MET A 1 5.12 -22.46 11.02
CA MET A 1 5.49 -22.17 9.61
C MET A 1 4.27 -22.31 8.70
N ARG A 2 3.58 -23.46 8.66
CA ARG A 2 2.33 -23.70 7.90
C ARG A 2 1.24 -22.61 8.03
N GLU A 3 0.93 -22.16 9.24
CA GLU A 3 -0.12 -21.15 9.48
C GLU A 3 0.20 -19.77 8.86
N ARG A 4 1.49 -19.48 8.64
CA ARG A 4 1.95 -18.19 8.06
C ARG A 4 1.95 -18.20 6.54
N GLU A 5 2.16 -19.36 5.93
CA GLU A 5 1.99 -19.57 4.48
C GLU A 5 0.51 -19.48 4.09
N GLN A 6 -0.36 -20.06 4.92
CA GLN A 6 -1.81 -20.01 4.75
C GLN A 6 -2.36 -18.58 4.81
N THR A 7 -1.85 -17.75 5.73
CA THR A 7 -2.34 -16.36 5.89
C THR A 7 -1.69 -15.37 4.93
N ALA A 8 -0.61 -15.76 4.25
CA ALA A 8 0.16 -14.92 3.34
C ALA A 8 0.56 -13.56 3.96
N LEU A 9 1.05 -13.60 5.20
CA LEU A 9 1.49 -12.43 5.97
C LEU A 9 3.02 -12.42 6.15
N PRO A 10 3.62 -11.27 6.52
CA PRO A 10 5.02 -11.25 6.94
C PRO A 10 5.32 -12.26 8.06
N PRO A 11 6.52 -12.89 8.07
CA PRO A 11 7.66 -12.69 7.17
C PRO A 11 7.64 -13.55 5.90
N VAL A 12 6.58 -14.34 5.64
CA VAL A 12 6.51 -15.22 4.44
C VAL A 12 6.36 -14.39 3.17
N PHE A 13 5.62 -13.28 3.26
CA PHE A 13 5.50 -12.26 2.21
C PHE A 13 6.07 -10.94 2.70
N ALA A 14 6.73 -10.19 1.82
CA ALA A 14 7.07 -8.81 2.10
C ALA A 14 5.80 -7.96 1.99
N ALA A 15 5.73 -6.88 2.78
CA ALA A 15 4.55 -6.03 2.78
C ALA A 15 4.91 -4.54 2.71
N ALA A 16 4.07 -3.74 2.05
CA ALA A 16 4.14 -2.29 2.12
C ALA A 16 2.80 -1.71 2.54
N CYS A 17 2.79 -0.85 3.55
CA CYS A 17 1.64 -0.01 3.86
C CYS A 17 1.67 1.22 2.96
N VAL A 18 0.55 1.51 2.28
CA VAL A 18 0.34 2.75 1.51
C VAL A 18 -0.88 3.44 2.10
N TRP A 19 -0.78 4.73 2.42
CA TRP A 19 -1.89 5.48 3.00
C TRP A 19 -1.89 6.94 2.57
N GLY A 20 -3.04 7.58 2.67
CA GLY A 20 -3.25 8.92 2.17
C GLY A 20 -4.67 9.10 1.67
N ARG A 21 -4.90 10.07 0.79
CA ARG A 21 -6.22 10.28 0.16
C ARG A 21 -6.55 9.12 -0.77
N ARG A 22 -7.81 8.66 -0.79
CA ARG A 22 -8.26 7.48 -1.54
C ARG A 22 -7.80 7.46 -2.99
N ASP A 23 -8.01 8.54 -3.74
CA ASP A 23 -7.65 8.58 -5.16
C ASP A 23 -6.14 8.49 -5.38
N ALA A 24 -5.36 9.18 -4.54
CA ALA A 24 -3.89 9.13 -4.61
C ALA A 24 -3.38 7.72 -4.29
N VAL A 25 -3.97 7.05 -3.31
CA VAL A 25 -3.68 5.65 -2.98
C VAL A 25 -4.05 4.73 -4.14
N LYS A 26 -5.26 4.85 -4.69
CA LYS A 26 -5.74 4.03 -5.81
C LYS A 26 -4.81 4.15 -7.02
N VAL A 27 -4.52 5.38 -7.46
CA VAL A 27 -3.62 5.66 -8.59
C VAL A 27 -2.23 5.08 -8.33
N THR A 28 -1.72 5.19 -7.12
CA THR A 28 -0.41 4.61 -6.76
C THR A 28 -0.43 3.08 -6.85
N LEU A 29 -1.47 2.43 -6.34
CA LEU A 29 -1.62 0.97 -6.39
C LEU A 29 -1.74 0.45 -7.83
N GLU A 30 -2.44 1.16 -8.70
CA GLU A 30 -2.50 0.86 -10.14
C GLU A 30 -1.12 1.02 -10.79
N ARG A 31 -0.41 2.13 -10.52
CA ARG A 31 0.92 2.42 -11.08
C ARG A 31 1.98 1.40 -10.70
N ILE A 32 1.95 0.89 -9.48
CA ILE A 32 2.89 -0.15 -9.07
C ILE A 32 2.49 -1.54 -9.59
N GLY A 33 1.32 -1.69 -10.24
CA GLY A 33 0.80 -2.94 -10.76
C GLY A 33 0.10 -3.81 -9.73
N ALA A 34 -0.26 -3.26 -8.56
CA ALA A 34 -0.94 -4.00 -7.49
C ALA A 34 -2.48 -4.02 -7.66
N LEU A 35 -3.03 -3.27 -8.61
CA LEU A 35 -4.45 -3.28 -8.98
C LEU A 35 -4.60 -3.36 -10.51
N GLY A 36 -5.84 -3.52 -10.98
CA GLY A 36 -6.17 -3.47 -12.41
C GLY A 36 -5.64 -4.64 -13.23
N GLY A 37 -5.37 -5.79 -12.60
CA GLY A 37 -4.76 -6.95 -13.27
C GLY A 37 -3.26 -6.80 -13.56
N GLY A 38 -2.59 -5.85 -12.89
CA GLY A 38 -1.15 -5.69 -12.99
C GLY A 38 -0.37 -6.92 -12.49
N ASP A 39 0.91 -6.99 -12.83
CA ASP A 39 1.78 -8.12 -12.53
C ASP A 39 2.05 -8.31 -11.02
N LEU A 40 1.70 -7.33 -10.18
CA LEU A 40 1.74 -7.42 -8.72
C LEU A 40 0.33 -7.54 -8.10
N SER A 41 -0.74 -7.74 -8.87
CA SER A 41 -2.12 -7.67 -8.35
C SER A 41 -2.57 -8.90 -7.58
N ALA A 42 -1.86 -10.02 -7.74
CA ALA A 42 -2.15 -11.26 -7.05
C ALA A 42 -0.87 -11.93 -6.56
N ILE A 43 -1.00 -12.72 -5.51
CA ILE A 43 0.05 -13.56 -4.94
C ILE A 43 -0.42 -15.01 -4.98
N GLU A 44 0.50 -15.90 -5.33
CA GLU A 44 0.27 -17.33 -5.22
C GLU A 44 0.51 -17.78 -3.78
N THR A 45 -0.44 -18.51 -3.23
CA THR A 45 -0.36 -19.11 -1.89
C THR A 45 -0.70 -20.59 -1.98
N THR A 46 -0.51 -21.31 -0.88
CA THR A 46 -0.90 -22.73 -0.78
C THR A 46 -2.41 -22.96 -0.95
N GLU A 47 -3.23 -21.92 -0.79
CA GLU A 47 -4.69 -21.97 -0.97
C GLU A 47 -5.15 -21.47 -2.35
N GLY A 48 -4.20 -21.11 -3.22
CA GLY A 48 -4.45 -20.59 -4.56
C GLY A 48 -4.06 -19.12 -4.71
N MET A 49 -4.56 -18.49 -5.77
CA MET A 49 -4.26 -17.08 -6.06
C MET A 49 -5.11 -16.16 -5.18
N LEU A 50 -4.46 -15.29 -4.41
CA LEU A 50 -5.13 -14.26 -3.61
C LEU A 50 -4.80 -12.87 -4.13
N PRO A 51 -5.69 -11.88 -3.96
CA PRO A 51 -5.37 -10.47 -4.21
C PRO A 51 -4.15 -10.05 -3.38
N SER A 52 -3.17 -9.39 -3.99
CA SER A 52 -1.98 -8.93 -3.27
C SER A 52 -2.28 -7.80 -2.28
N VAL A 53 -3.33 -7.02 -2.56
CA VAL A 53 -3.74 -5.86 -1.78
C VAL A 53 -4.78 -6.24 -0.73
N LEU A 54 -4.55 -5.79 0.50
CA LEU A 54 -5.52 -5.78 1.60
C LEU A 54 -5.99 -4.34 1.84
N GLY A 55 -7.30 -4.10 1.76
CA GLY A 55 -7.89 -2.75 1.83
C GLY A 55 -8.27 -2.21 0.45
N PRO A 56 -8.63 -0.92 0.31
CA PRO A 56 -8.37 0.20 1.22
C PRO A 56 -9.35 0.31 2.40
N VAL A 57 -8.83 0.48 3.62
CA VAL A 57 -9.63 0.72 4.83
C VAL A 57 -9.60 2.21 5.21
N PRO A 58 -10.74 2.83 5.57
CA PRO A 58 -10.75 4.21 6.07
C PRO A 58 -9.86 4.37 7.31
N ILE A 59 -9.14 5.49 7.40
CA ILE A 59 -8.30 5.81 8.58
C ILE A 59 -8.64 7.21 9.13
N PRO A 60 -8.53 7.42 10.46
CA PRO A 60 -8.74 8.73 11.05
C PRO A 60 -7.78 9.78 10.49
N GLN A 61 -8.21 11.04 10.48
CA GLN A 61 -7.32 12.17 10.21
C GLN A 61 -6.25 12.28 11.31
N PRO A 62 -5.03 12.78 10.98
CA PRO A 62 -4.03 13.07 11.99
C PRO A 62 -4.57 14.15 12.94
N ARG A 63 -4.44 13.96 14.26
CA ARG A 63 -5.01 14.87 15.28
C ARG A 63 -4.39 16.28 15.33
N THR A 64 -3.39 16.56 14.50
CA THR A 64 -2.63 17.82 14.48
C THR A 64 -3.08 18.80 13.41
N ILE A 65 -4.26 18.63 12.80
CA ILE A 65 -4.78 19.55 11.77
C ILE A 65 -5.70 20.59 12.43
N ASP A 66 -5.37 21.87 12.26
CA ASP A 66 -6.21 23.02 12.61
C ASP A 66 -7.58 22.92 11.93
N SER A 67 -8.63 23.23 12.67
CA SER A 67 -10.06 23.02 12.32
C SER A 67 -10.56 23.75 11.06
N ARG A 68 -9.70 24.48 10.34
CA ARG A 68 -10.06 25.31 9.17
C ARG A 68 -9.76 24.67 7.80
N GLU A 69 -9.19 23.46 7.78
CA GLU A 69 -8.86 22.69 6.56
C GLU A 69 -9.79 21.46 6.39
N LEU A 70 -11.07 21.58 6.81
CA LEU A 70 -11.95 20.41 7.00
C LEU A 70 -12.66 19.91 5.75
N GLU A 71 -12.64 20.64 4.63
CA GLU A 71 -13.33 20.24 3.40
C GLU A 71 -12.33 19.64 2.39
N GLY A 72 -12.01 18.35 2.56
CA GLY A 72 -11.20 17.59 1.60
C GLY A 72 -10.30 16.50 2.20
N THR A 73 -10.15 16.47 3.52
CA THR A 73 -9.28 15.58 4.29
C THR A 73 -9.98 14.32 4.82
N ALA A 74 -11.29 14.16 4.61
CA ALA A 74 -12.09 13.09 5.22
C ALA A 74 -11.94 11.71 4.55
N ASP A 75 -11.46 11.63 3.30
CA ASP A 75 -11.34 10.37 2.57
C ASP A 75 -9.93 9.77 2.60
N ARG A 76 -9.37 9.67 3.81
CA ARG A 76 -8.07 9.02 4.03
C ARG A 76 -8.25 7.51 4.18
N VAL A 77 -7.40 6.76 3.49
CA VAL A 77 -7.41 5.30 3.52
C VAL A 77 -6.02 4.73 3.72
N LYS A 78 -5.95 3.47 4.13
CA LYS A 78 -4.74 2.65 4.18
C LYS A 78 -4.97 1.34 3.43
N ALA A 79 -3.97 0.93 2.67
CA ALA A 79 -3.89 -0.37 2.02
C ALA A 79 -2.55 -1.04 2.35
N VAL A 80 -2.53 -2.37 2.35
CA VAL A 80 -1.31 -3.17 2.49
C VAL A 80 -1.11 -3.95 1.21
N VAL A 81 0.04 -3.78 0.56
CA VAL A 81 0.45 -4.53 -0.63
C VAL A 81 1.36 -5.65 -0.19
N ARG A 82 1.06 -6.89 -0.58
CA ARG A 82 1.85 -8.08 -0.25
C ARG A 82 2.52 -8.62 -1.50
N VAL A 83 3.78 -9.01 -1.40
CA VAL A 83 4.54 -9.59 -2.52
C VAL A 83 5.43 -10.73 -2.03
N PRO A 84 5.77 -11.71 -2.90
CA PRO A 84 6.79 -12.69 -2.58
C PRO A 84 8.09 -11.98 -2.16
N GLN A 85 8.83 -12.55 -1.21
CA GLN A 85 10.07 -11.96 -0.70
C GLN A 85 11.08 -11.63 -1.82
N SER A 86 11.13 -12.46 -2.87
CA SER A 86 11.95 -12.22 -4.07
C SER A 86 11.64 -10.90 -4.79
N ARG A 87 10.40 -10.40 -4.70
CA ARG A 87 9.92 -9.17 -5.34
C ARG A 87 9.91 -7.95 -4.41
N ARG A 88 10.37 -8.10 -3.17
CA ARG A 88 10.44 -7.02 -2.17
C ARG A 88 11.20 -5.78 -2.69
N GLY A 89 12.38 -6.00 -3.29
CA GLY A 89 13.20 -4.91 -3.83
C GLY A 89 12.52 -4.17 -4.99
N GLU A 90 11.82 -4.92 -5.84
CA GLU A 90 11.02 -4.39 -6.94
C GLU A 90 9.86 -3.54 -6.42
N LEU A 91 9.09 -4.04 -5.44
CA LEU A 91 8.01 -3.28 -4.81
C LEU A 91 8.52 -1.95 -4.23
N ALA A 92 9.66 -1.98 -3.54
CA ALA A 92 10.28 -0.79 -2.97
C ALA A 92 10.66 0.23 -4.05
N LEU A 93 11.22 -0.22 -5.18
CA LEU A 93 11.58 0.64 -6.29
C LEU A 93 10.34 1.25 -6.94
N ARG A 94 9.32 0.45 -7.24
CA ARG A 94 8.07 0.92 -7.85
C ARG A 94 7.35 1.95 -6.97
N LEU A 95 7.28 1.71 -5.65
CA LEU A 95 6.69 2.66 -4.69
C LEU A 95 7.46 3.97 -4.63
N ARG A 96 8.81 3.93 -4.60
CA ARG A 96 9.63 5.15 -4.66
C ARG A 96 9.39 5.92 -5.95
N SER A 97 9.39 5.26 -7.10
CA SER A 97 9.13 5.89 -8.40
C SER A 97 7.72 6.50 -8.49
N ALA A 98 6.69 5.78 -8.02
CA ALA A 98 5.32 6.26 -8.01
C ALA A 98 5.14 7.47 -7.08
N SER A 99 5.75 7.45 -5.90
CA SER A 99 5.75 8.58 -4.96
C SER A 99 6.49 9.79 -5.51
N ALA A 100 7.67 9.60 -6.12
CA ALA A 100 8.41 10.68 -6.76
C ALA A 100 7.61 11.33 -7.89
N ARG A 101 6.92 10.52 -8.70
CA ARG A 101 6.03 11.02 -9.76
C ARG A 101 4.88 11.84 -9.19
N HIS A 102 4.21 11.33 -8.14
CA HIS A 102 3.11 12.02 -7.48
C HIS A 102 3.54 13.42 -6.98
N VAL A 103 4.72 13.51 -6.35
CA VAL A 103 5.30 14.78 -5.90
C VAL A 103 5.68 15.69 -7.08
N ALA A 104 6.37 15.16 -8.08
CA ALA A 104 6.83 15.95 -9.23
C ALA A 104 5.68 16.52 -10.05
N ALA A 105 4.59 15.76 -10.22
CA ALA A 105 3.39 16.18 -10.92
C ALA A 105 2.49 17.09 -10.08
N ARG A 106 2.83 17.33 -8.80
CA ARG A 106 2.00 18.06 -7.82
C ARG A 106 0.58 17.52 -7.78
N GLU A 107 0.46 16.20 -7.86
CA GLU A 107 -0.84 15.54 -7.78
C GLU A 107 -1.47 15.86 -6.42
N PRO A 108 -2.79 16.12 -6.38
CA PRO A 108 -3.43 16.51 -5.14
C PRO A 108 -3.52 15.32 -4.16
N GLY A 109 -3.63 15.64 -2.87
CA GLY A 109 -3.87 14.68 -1.79
C GLY A 109 -2.61 14.14 -1.11
N GLU A 110 -2.73 13.74 0.15
CA GLU A 110 -1.64 13.06 0.84
C GLU A 110 -1.37 11.70 0.21
N LEU A 111 -0.10 11.35 0.05
CA LEU A 111 0.36 10.00 -0.26
C LEU A 111 1.61 9.70 0.56
N ARG A 112 1.59 8.59 1.29
CA ARG A 112 2.70 8.07 2.09
C ARG A 112 2.76 6.56 1.97
N PHE A 113 3.95 6.01 2.15
CA PHE A 113 4.12 4.57 2.22
C PHE A 113 5.23 4.17 3.18
N GLN A 114 5.20 2.92 3.62
CA GLN A 114 6.24 2.29 4.43
C GLN A 114 6.37 0.84 4.00
N LEU A 115 7.58 0.46 3.60
CA LEU A 115 7.93 -0.94 3.36
C LEU A 115 8.25 -1.61 4.69
N ASP A 116 7.74 -2.83 4.87
CA ASP A 116 7.86 -3.70 6.05
C ASP A 116 7.81 -2.89 7.34
N PRO A 117 6.61 -2.50 7.81
CA PRO A 117 6.49 -1.74 9.06
C PRO A 117 7.28 -2.50 10.12
N LYS A 118 8.39 -1.88 10.59
CA LYS A 118 9.41 -2.49 11.44
C LYS A 118 8.75 -3.43 12.44
N GLU A 119 9.15 -4.71 12.44
CA GLU A 119 8.94 -5.55 13.61
C GLU A 119 9.56 -4.80 14.79
N ARG A 120 8.70 -4.27 15.66
CA ARG A 120 9.11 -3.88 16.99
C ARG A 120 9.24 -5.19 17.75
N ILE A 121 10.41 -5.81 17.63
CA ILE A 121 10.90 -6.87 18.54
C ILE A 121 10.91 -6.32 19.97
#